data_AF-A0A1M7F652-F1
#
_entry.id   AF-A0A1M7F652-F1
#
_cell.length_a   1.000
_cell.length_b   1.000
_cell.length_c   1.000
_cell.angle_alpha   90.00
_cell.angle_beta   90.00
_cell.angle_gamma   90.00
#
_symmetry.space_group_name_H-M   'P 1'
#
loop_
_entity.id
_entity.type
_entity.pdbx_description
1 polymer ?
#
loop_
_entity_poly.entity_id
_entity_poly.type
_entity_poly.pdbx_seq_one_letter_code
_entity_poly.pdbx_strand_id
1 'polypeptide(L)'
;MLIAIVGGVLAALGLLSAVALVAAPLGLSATSPGLTLWVLFPLFTLVGYALLVAGSRDPAVKLPTLVLAVPLLLLALAAAVALVAGAAGWWAIGGEAGSAPLWYVLVLGGVLGAIGTAASGRRAD
;
A
#
# COMPACT_ATOMS: atom_id res chain seq x y z
N MET A 1 20.66 -7.47 -10.76
CA MET A 1 19.99 -6.20 -11.16
C MET A 1 18.62 -6.44 -11.77
N LEU A 2 18.46 -7.35 -12.74
CA LEU A 2 17.14 -7.68 -13.31
C LEU A 2 16.07 -8.01 -12.24
N ILE A 3 16.41 -8.87 -11.27
CA ILE A 3 15.50 -9.26 -10.19
C ILE A 3 15.03 -8.06 -9.35
N ALA A 4 15.93 -7.13 -9.03
CA ALA A 4 15.58 -5.92 -8.30
C ALA A 4 14.67 -4.99 -9.13
N ILE A 5 14.91 -4.89 -10.44
CA ILE A 5 14.05 -4.10 -11.35
C ILE A 5 12.64 -4.69 -11.39
N VAL A 6 12.52 -6.01 -11.60
CA VAL A 6 11.23 -6.70 -11.59
C VAL A 6 10.53 -6.53 -10.23
N GLY A 7 11.26 -6.67 -9.13
CA GLY A 7 10.73 -6.43 -7.78
C GLY A 7 10.21 -5.01 -7.61
N GLY A 8 10.95 -4.00 -8.08
CA GLY A 8 10.55 -2.61 -8.05
C GLY A 8 9.28 -2.32 -8.85
N VAL A 9 9.18 -2.88 -10.06
CA VAL A 9 7.99 -2.75 -10.90
C VAL A 9 6.78 -3.39 -10.23
N LEU A 10 6.92 -4.61 -9.68
CA LEU A 10 5.83 -5.26 -8.94
C LEU A 10 5.42 -4.44 -7.71
N ALA A 11 6.38 -3.97 -6.90
CA ALA A 11 6.08 -3.15 -5.73
C ALA A 11 5.31 -1.87 -6.11
N ALA A 12 5.69 -1.22 -7.23
CA ALA A 12 4.99 -0.05 -7.76
C ALA A 12 3.56 -0.39 -8.23
N LEU A 13 3.35 -1.53 -8.89
CA LEU A 13 2.01 -1.99 -9.28
C LEU A 13 1.12 -2.35 -8.09
N GLY A 14 1.70 -2.94 -7.04
CA GLY A 14 1.01 -3.18 -5.76
C GLY A 14 0.56 -1.87 -5.13
N LEU A 15 1.45 -0.87 -5.08
CA LEU A 15 1.13 0.46 -4.57
C LEU A 15 0.06 1.16 -5.41
N LEU A 16 0.14 1.08 -6.74
CA LEU A 16 -0.87 1.63 -7.65
C LEU A 16 -2.24 0.97 -7.41
N SER A 17 -2.26 -0.34 -7.15
CA SER A 17 -3.49 -1.07 -6.80
C SER A 17 -4.10 -0.54 -5.49
N ALA A 18 -3.27 -0.28 -4.46
CA ALA A 18 -3.71 0.31 -3.21
C ALA A 18 -4.24 1.75 -3.40
N VAL A 19 -3.57 2.57 -4.22
CA VAL A 19 -4.04 3.93 -4.57
C VAL A 19 -5.42 3.85 -5.22
N ALA A 20 -5.62 2.96 -6.19
CA ALA A 20 -6.90 2.79 -6.87
C ALA A 20 -8.01 2.32 -5.91
N LEU A 21 -7.68 1.41 -4.98
CA LEU A 21 -8.58 0.95 -3.93
C LEU A 21 -8.99 2.09 -2.99
N VAL A 22 -8.08 3.00 -2.62
CA VAL A 22 -8.40 4.17 -1.77
C VAL A 22 -9.18 5.24 -2.55
N ALA A 23 -8.83 5.46 -3.81
CA ALA A 23 -9.45 6.47 -4.66
C ALA A 23 -10.94 6.20 -4.92
N ALA A 24 -11.34 4.94 -5.05
CA ALA A 24 -12.69 4.61 -5.45
C ALA A 24 -13.79 4.99 -4.43
N PRO A 25 -13.67 4.67 -3.13
CA PRO A 25 -14.65 5.10 -2.13
C PRO A 25 -14.70 6.62 -1.92
N LEU A 26 -13.68 7.35 -2.38
CA LEU A 26 -13.60 8.82 -2.35
C LEU A 26 -14.23 9.50 -3.57
N GLY A 27 -14.73 8.72 -4.55
CA GLY A 27 -15.28 9.26 -5.79
C GLY A 27 -14.22 9.79 -6.77
N LEU A 28 -12.95 9.39 -6.59
CA LEU A 28 -11.84 9.79 -7.46
C LEU A 28 -11.61 8.81 -8.62
N SER A 29 -12.37 7.71 -8.69
CA SER A 29 -12.39 6.78 -9.83
C SER A 29 -13.78 6.71 -10.46
N ALA A 30 -13.81 6.53 -11.78
CA ALA A 30 -15.06 6.38 -12.54
C ALA A 30 -15.66 4.96 -12.42
N THR A 31 -14.90 3.99 -11.90
CA THR A 31 -15.30 2.58 -11.81
C THR A 31 -15.05 2.01 -10.42
N SER A 32 -15.91 1.06 -10.02
CA SER A 32 -15.73 0.28 -8.81
C SER A 32 -14.52 -0.67 -8.93
N PRO A 33 -13.67 -0.78 -7.91
CA PRO A 33 -12.46 -1.59 -7.98
C PRO A 33 -12.83 -3.08 -7.98
N GLY A 34 -12.59 -3.73 -9.11
CA GLY A 34 -12.83 -5.17 -9.27
C GLY A 34 -11.86 -6.03 -8.47
N LEU A 35 -12.20 -7.32 -8.32
CA LEU A 35 -11.44 -8.32 -7.56
C LEU A 35 -9.94 -8.37 -7.91
N THR A 36 -9.59 -8.05 -9.16
CA THR A 36 -8.21 -7.94 -9.61
C THR A 36 -7.39 -7.02 -8.72
N LEU A 37 -7.85 -5.80 -8.41
CA LEU A 37 -7.08 -4.85 -7.59
C LEU A 37 -6.92 -5.32 -6.15
N TRP A 38 -7.92 -6.01 -5.61
CA TRP A 38 -7.88 -6.60 -4.27
C TRP A 38 -6.80 -7.66 -4.13
N VAL A 39 -6.63 -8.51 -5.15
CA VAL A 39 -5.64 -9.59 -5.16
C VAL A 39 -4.25 -9.06 -5.52
N LEU A 40 -4.16 -8.19 -6.53
CA LEU A 40 -2.89 -7.68 -7.03
C LEU A 40 -2.18 -6.80 -6.00
N PHE A 41 -2.90 -6.06 -5.17
CA PHE A 41 -2.29 -5.26 -4.10
C PHE A 41 -1.37 -6.09 -3.18
N PRO A 42 -1.86 -7.03 -2.35
CA PRO A 42 -1.01 -7.78 -1.44
C PRO A 42 0.03 -8.62 -2.19
N LEU A 43 -0.37 -9.25 -3.31
CA LEU A 43 0.49 -10.13 -4.07
C LEU A 43 1.71 -9.37 -4.60
N PHE A 44 1.49 -8.26 -5.30
CA PHE A 44 2.58 -7.50 -5.90
C PHE A 44 3.39 -6.70 -4.90
N THR A 45 2.77 -6.22 -3.81
CA THR A 45 3.52 -5.58 -2.71
C THR A 45 4.47 -6.57 -2.03
N LEU A 46 4.00 -7.77 -1.68
CA LEU A 46 4.82 -8.79 -1.00
C LEU A 46 5.89 -9.38 -1.91
N VAL A 47 5.50 -9.82 -3.11
CA VAL A 47 6.43 -10.42 -4.09
C VAL A 47 7.42 -9.36 -4.57
N GLY A 48 6.94 -8.16 -4.87
CA GLY A 48 7.79 -7.05 -5.28
C GLY A 48 8.85 -6.71 -4.24
N TYR A 49 8.45 -6.59 -2.97
CA TYR A 49 9.38 -6.38 -1.86
C TYR A 49 10.41 -7.52 -1.74
N ALA A 50 9.96 -8.77 -1.77
CA ALA A 50 10.84 -9.93 -1.64
C ALA A 50 11.92 -9.96 -2.74
N LEU A 51 11.52 -9.70 -4.00
CA LEU A 51 12.46 -9.62 -5.13
C LEU A 51 13.38 -8.40 -5.04
N LEU A 52 12.88 -7.27 -4.55
CA LEU A 52 13.67 -6.05 -4.35
C LEU A 52 14.81 -6.29 -3.35
N VAL A 53 14.51 -6.94 -2.22
CA VAL A 53 15.48 -7.32 -1.19
C VAL A 53 16.45 -8.37 -1.72
N ALA A 54 15.95 -9.45 -2.35
CA ALA A 54 16.78 -10.51 -2.90
C ALA A 54 17.72 -10.03 -4.03
N GLY A 55 17.27 -9.03 -4.80
CA GLY A 55 18.03 -8.45 -5.91
C GLY A 55 19.04 -7.36 -5.51
N SER A 56 18.95 -6.84 -4.28
CA SER A 56 19.89 -5.84 -3.76
C SER A 56 21.19 -6.51 -3.29
N ARG A 57 22.34 -6.00 -3.76
CA ARG A 57 23.67 -6.54 -3.40
C ARG A 57 24.16 -6.12 -2.01
N ASP A 58 23.51 -5.13 -1.41
CA ASP A 58 23.90 -4.56 -0.12
C ASP A 58 22.96 -5.06 0.98
N PRO A 59 23.42 -5.82 1.98
CA PRO A 59 22.59 -6.31 3.09
C PRO A 59 22.00 -5.19 3.97
N ALA A 60 22.47 -3.94 3.84
CA ALA A 60 21.97 -2.77 4.57
C ALA A 60 20.75 -2.09 3.89
N VAL A 61 19.77 -2.88 3.43
CA VAL A 61 18.60 -2.50 2.60
C VAL A 61 17.58 -1.56 3.30
N LYS A 62 18.03 -0.45 3.88
CA LYS A 62 17.16 0.57 4.52
C LYS A 62 16.34 1.31 3.48
N LEU A 63 16.99 1.75 2.40
CA LEU A 63 16.34 2.60 1.39
C LEU A 63 15.19 1.91 0.66
N PRO A 64 15.34 0.66 0.14
CA PRO A 64 14.26 0.00 -0.59
C PRO A 64 13.07 -0.38 0.29
N THR A 65 13.31 -0.71 1.57
CA THR A 65 12.25 -0.99 2.54
C THR A 65 11.45 0.27 2.86
N LEU A 66 12.11 1.41 3.10
CA LEU A 66 11.43 2.67 3.38
C LEU A 66 10.65 3.21 2.17
N VAL A 67 11.20 3.06 0.95
CA VAL A 67 10.53 3.49 -0.28
C VAL A 67 9.18 2.81 -0.49
N LEU A 68 9.02 1.57 -0.02
CA LEU A 68 7.73 0.87 -0.09
C LEU A 68 6.88 1.09 1.17
N ALA A 69 7.50 1.08 2.35
CA ALA A 69 6.78 1.15 3.62
C ALA A 69 6.12 2.53 3.87
N VAL A 70 6.80 3.62 3.52
CA VAL A 70 6.30 4.98 3.75
C VAL A 70 5.03 5.26 2.92
N PRO A 71 4.98 5.01 1.60
CA PRO A 71 3.75 5.18 0.83
C PRO A 71 2.59 4.31 1.34
N LEU A 72 2.86 3.07 1.76
CA LEU A 72 1.83 2.19 2.34
C LEU A 72 1.26 2.76 3.64
N LEU A 73 2.11 3.32 4.52
CA LEU A 73 1.65 4.02 5.73
C LEU A 73 0.83 5.27 5.39
N LEU A 74 1.25 6.06 4.41
CA LEU A 74 0.52 7.25 4.00
C LEU A 74 -0.85 6.90 3.42
N LEU A 75 -0.95 5.83 2.62
CA LEU A 75 -2.23 5.34 2.11
C LEU A 75 -3.12 4.79 3.22
N ALA A 76 -2.55 4.06 4.18
CA ALA A 76 -3.30 3.60 5.35
C ALA A 76 -3.82 4.77 6.20
N LEU A 77 -3.01 5.80 6.39
CA LEU A 77 -3.42 7.03 7.07
C LEU A 77 -4.54 7.74 6.31
N ALA A 78 -4.42 7.87 4.98
CA ALA A 78 -5.47 8.45 4.15
C ALA A 78 -6.78 7.65 4.26
N ALA A 79 -6.71 6.32 4.25
CA ALA A 79 -7.86 5.45 4.44
C ALA A 79 -8.51 5.62 5.83
N ALA A 80 -7.69 5.74 6.89
CA ALA A 80 -8.18 6.03 8.24
C ALA A 80 -8.89 7.39 8.32
N VAL A 81 -8.28 8.44 7.79
CA VAL A 81 -8.87 9.80 7.75
C VAL A 81 -10.20 9.78 7.00
N ALA A 82 -10.26 9.11 5.85
CA ALA A 82 -11.48 8.96 5.06
C ALA A 82 -12.58 8.24 5.86
N LEU A 83 -12.26 7.12 6.49
CA LEU A 83 -13.20 6.35 7.32
C LEU A 83 -13.72 7.17 8.50
N VAL A 84 -12.86 7.91 9.19
CA VAL A 84 -13.25 8.79 10.31
C VAL A 84 -14.14 9.93 9.82
N ALA A 85 -13.75 10.62 8.75
CA ALA A 85 -14.55 11.71 8.18
C ALA A 85 -15.92 11.21 7.70
N GLY A 86 -15.96 10.02 7.09
CA GLY A 86 -17.19 9.36 6.68
C GLY A 86 -18.10 9.00 7.86
N ALA A 87 -17.53 8.38 8.90
CA ALA A 87 -18.27 8.02 10.11
C ALA A 87 -18.77 9.24 10.90
N ALA A 88 -18.03 10.35 10.86
CA ALA A 88 -18.40 11.62 11.49
C ALA A 88 -19.43 12.43 10.68
N GLY A 89 -19.78 12.00 9.46
CA GLY A 89 -20.70 12.71 8.58
C GLY A 89 -20.11 13.98 7.95
N TRP A 90 -18.79 14.16 7.98
CA TRP A 90 -18.12 15.32 7.37
C TRP A 90 -18.00 15.19 5.85
N TRP A 91 -17.96 13.96 5.33
CA TRP A 91 -17.83 13.68 3.91
C TRP A 91 -18.56 12.39 3.55
N ALA A 92 -19.25 12.37 2.40
CA ALA A 92 -19.88 11.15 1.90
C ALA A 92 -18.82 10.22 1.29
N ILE A 93 -18.60 9.06 1.91
CA ILE A 93 -17.71 8.02 1.40
C ILE A 93 -18.51 6.77 1.01
N GLY A 94 -17.97 6.00 0.08
CA GLY A 94 -18.40 4.61 -0.13
C GLY A 94 -19.43 4.38 -1.23
N GLY A 95 -19.65 5.32 -2.16
CA GLY A 95 -20.54 5.28 -3.34
C GLY A 95 -21.02 3.89 -3.83
N GLU A 96 -20.64 3.46 -5.03
CA GLU A 96 -20.96 2.09 -5.51
C GLU A 96 -19.98 1.02 -4.99
N ALA A 97 -18.78 1.45 -4.58
CA ALA A 97 -17.70 0.57 -4.14
C ALA A 97 -17.80 0.14 -2.67
N GLY A 98 -18.65 0.79 -1.87
CA GLY A 98 -18.65 0.65 -0.42
C GLY A 98 -17.37 1.22 0.23
N SER A 99 -17.26 1.12 1.55
CA SER A 99 -16.07 1.53 2.32
C SER A 99 -15.05 0.39 2.51
N ALA A 100 -15.36 -0.83 2.04
CA ALA A 100 -14.53 -2.01 2.23
C ALA A 100 -13.09 -1.87 1.69
N PRO A 101 -12.84 -1.22 0.52
CA PRO A 101 -11.48 -0.99 0.05
C PRO A 101 -10.62 -0.16 1.02
N LEU A 102 -11.21 0.81 1.73
CA LEU A 102 -10.50 1.63 2.72
C LEU A 102 -10.05 0.78 3.90
N TRP A 103 -10.92 -0.07 4.42
CA TRP A 103 -10.58 -1.01 5.51
C TRP A 103 -9.46 -1.96 5.09
N TYR A 104 -9.53 -2.47 3.87
CA TYR A 104 -8.55 -3.39 3.33
C TYR A 104 -7.15 -2.76 3.23
N VAL A 105 -7.05 -1.55 2.68
CA VAL A 105 -5.78 -0.81 2.59
C VAL A 105 -5.30 -0.33 3.95
N LEU A 106 -6.20 0.08 4.85
CA LEU A 106 -5.86 0.45 6.23
C LEU A 106 -5.15 -0.70 6.95
N VAL A 107 -5.73 -1.90 6.92
CA VAL A 107 -5.18 -3.07 7.62
C VAL A 107 -3.87 -3.52 6.96
N LEU A 108 -3.88 -3.81 5.66
CA LEU A 108 -2.70 -4.37 5.00
C LEU A 108 -1.59 -3.33 4.81
N GLY A 109 -1.93 -2.14 4.32
CA GLY A 109 -0.97 -1.05 4.15
C GLY A 109 -0.41 -0.58 5.49
N GLY A 110 -1.25 -0.51 6.52
CA GLY A 110 -0.85 -0.14 7.87
C GLY A 110 0.10 -1.16 8.48
N VAL A 111 -0.24 -2.46 8.44
CA VAL A 111 0.61 -3.53 8.99
C VAL A 111 1.94 -3.61 8.24
N LEU A 112 1.91 -3.70 6.90
CA LEU A 112 3.14 -3.82 6.10
C LEU A 112 4.01 -2.57 6.21
N GLY A 113 3.40 -1.40 6.18
CA GLY A 113 4.08 -0.12 6.32
C GLY A 113 4.72 0.04 7.70
N ALA A 114 4.00 -0.29 8.78
CA ALA A 114 4.54 -0.22 10.15
C ALA A 114 5.66 -1.21 10.39
N ILE A 115 5.53 -2.46 9.90
CA ILE A 115 6.59 -3.46 9.99
C ILE A 115 7.84 -3.00 9.24
N GLY A 116 7.67 -2.49 8.01
CA GLY A 116 8.77 -2.02 7.18
C GLY A 116 9.53 -0.84 7.80
N THR A 117 8.82 0.16 8.34
CA THR A 117 9.46 1.30 9.02
C THR A 117 10.15 0.87 10.32
N ALA A 118 9.49 0.05 11.15
CA ALA A 118 10.07 -0.43 12.41
C ALA A 118 11.31 -1.31 12.18
N ALA A 119 11.29 -2.17 11.15
CA ALA A 119 12.44 -3.00 10.78
C ALA A 119 13.63 -2.17 10.27
N SER A 120 13.36 -1.00 9.67
CA SER A 120 14.39 -0.09 9.17
C SER A 120 15.03 0.76 10.27
N GLY A 121 14.25 1.13 11.30
CA GLY A 121 14.72 1.88 12.48
C GLY A 121 15.67 1.08 13.37
N ARG A 122 15.33 -0.18 13.70
CA ARG A 122 16.16 -1.05 14.58
C ARG A 122 17.55 -1.40 14.04
N ARG A 123 17.84 -1.14 12.76
CA ARG A 123 19.15 -1.39 12.15
C ARG A 123 20.03 -0.13 12.14
N ALA A 124 19.59 0.97 12.76
CA ALA A 124 20.34 2.22 12.88
C ALA A 124 21.02 2.39 14.24
N ASP A 125 20.66 1.55 15.21
CA ASP A 125 21.24 1.46 16.55
C ASP A 125 22.23 0.27 16.61
#